data_AF-A0A525KWC2-F1
#
_entry.id   AF-A0A525KWC2-F1
#
_cell.length_a   1.000
_cell.length_b   1.000
_cell.length_c   1.000
_cell.angle_alpha   90.00
_cell.angle_beta   90.00
_cell.angle_gamma   90.00
#
_symmetry.space_group_name_H-M   'P 1'
#
loop_
_entity.id
_entity.type
_entity.pdbx_description
1 polymer ?
#
loop_
_entity_poly.entity_id
_entity_poly.type
_entity_poly.pdbx_seq_one_letter_code
_entity_poly.pdbx_strand_id
1 'polypeptide(L)'
;MVHDPHRTQPARAGQAHAADSGLEPGGERVAKALARAGVASRREVERLIEAGRVALNGKLLTTPAIKVEPGDVLTVDGQVVNEPEPVRVFRYHKPVGLVTTHKDPQGRPTVFEALPKTLPRLISIGRLDLNSEGLLLLTNDGGLARALELPETALVRRYRARARGRITQAKLDTLQRGITVEGVRYGPIEATLDKAKEGPQGANLWITVTLTEGKNREVRRVLEALGVTVNRLIRLAYGPFALGTLGVGEVEEVGPRVIREQLAGHVEPANLPKGDRAQWKAPAPTARRRVAEPAAAEEPASHGARKAWGRADANPRRAAAPSETPQKKTYKAGWATPKIKPSIKAAGAKPAGPKAAGAKPSRPKPSGPKPFGPKPSGSPRAGGPSAGPRGRTRSASPAQSSGAHRPSPRPGGGKGRRG
;
A
#
# COMPACT_ATOMS: atom_id res chain seq x y z
N MET A 1 -68.66 23.98 -4.31
CA MET A 1 -67.81 23.94 -3.11
C MET A 1 -66.42 23.51 -3.54
N VAL A 2 -65.39 24.24 -3.11
CA VAL A 2 -63.98 24.00 -3.47
C VAL A 2 -63.36 23.07 -2.43
N HIS A 3 -62.55 22.09 -2.85
CA HIS A 3 -61.54 21.51 -1.97
C HIS A 3 -60.24 21.26 -2.73
N ASP A 4 -59.19 21.87 -2.18
CA ASP A 4 -57.81 21.92 -2.68
C ASP A 4 -57.01 20.68 -2.20
N PRO A 5 -55.92 20.26 -2.89
CA PRO A 5 -55.13 19.10 -2.50
C PRO A 5 -54.07 19.46 -1.44
N HIS A 6 -53.11 18.55 -1.23
CA HIS A 6 -52.00 18.62 -0.24
C HIS A 6 -52.35 18.25 1.21
N ARG A 7 -52.18 16.95 1.53
CA ARG A 7 -51.79 16.53 2.89
C ARG A 7 -50.50 15.73 2.83
N THR A 8 -49.38 16.46 2.89
CA THR A 8 -48.03 15.90 2.96
C THR A 8 -47.87 15.08 4.24
N GLN A 9 -47.50 13.80 4.12
CA GLN A 9 -47.13 12.98 5.29
C GLN A 9 -45.73 13.39 5.77
N PRO A 10 -45.47 13.47 7.10
CA PRO A 10 -44.15 13.80 7.60
C PRO A 10 -43.15 12.69 7.27
N ALA A 11 -42.02 13.07 6.67
CA ALA A 11 -40.95 12.14 6.34
C ALA A 11 -40.41 11.47 7.62
N ARG A 12 -40.28 10.14 7.61
CA ARG A 12 -39.55 9.42 8.66
C ARG A 12 -38.11 9.93 8.68
N ALA A 13 -37.71 10.54 9.80
CA ALA A 13 -36.34 10.97 10.02
C ALA A 13 -35.40 9.78 9.80
N GLY A 14 -34.44 9.94 8.90
CA GLY A 14 -33.45 8.92 8.62
C GLY A 14 -32.65 8.62 9.88
N GLN A 15 -32.55 7.33 10.24
CA GLN A 15 -31.59 6.89 11.26
C GLN A 15 -30.19 7.15 10.70
N ALA A 16 -29.59 8.26 11.14
CA ALA A 16 -28.19 8.53 10.88
C ALA A 16 -27.38 7.40 11.50
N HIS A 17 -26.68 6.62 10.67
CA HIS A 17 -25.61 5.75 11.15
C HIS A 17 -24.54 6.65 11.76
N ALA A 18 -24.58 6.78 13.09
CA ALA A 18 -23.56 7.49 13.84
C ALA A 18 -22.19 6.90 13.49
N ALA A 19 -21.29 7.75 13.02
CA ALA A 19 -19.91 7.36 12.80
C ALA A 19 -19.29 7.07 14.17
N ASP A 20 -18.88 5.81 14.38
CA ASP A 20 -18.09 5.38 15.53
C ASP A 20 -16.66 5.94 15.39
N SER A 21 -16.53 7.26 15.60
CA SER A 21 -15.25 7.96 15.72
C SER A 21 -14.68 7.66 17.10
N GLY A 22 -14.02 6.50 17.21
CA GLY A 22 -13.56 5.96 18.48
C GLY A 22 -12.61 6.90 19.23
N LEU A 23 -13.07 7.42 20.37
CA LEU A 23 -12.26 8.01 21.44
C LEU A 23 -13.07 8.05 22.76
N GLU A 24 -13.77 6.94 23.06
CA GLU A 24 -14.45 6.74 24.34
C GLU A 24 -13.63 5.81 25.25
N PRO A 25 -13.39 6.17 26.53
CA PRO A 25 -12.74 5.28 27.50
C PRO A 25 -13.70 4.16 27.92
N GLY A 26 -13.71 3.07 27.14
CA GLY A 26 -14.46 1.86 27.46
C GLY A 26 -14.20 0.77 26.43
N GLY A 27 -14.01 -0.46 26.91
CA GLY A 27 -13.31 -1.58 26.25
C GLY A 27 -13.59 -1.88 24.77
N GLU A 28 -12.71 -2.68 24.18
CA GLU A 28 -12.81 -3.07 22.78
C GLU A 28 -13.94 -4.09 22.56
N ARG A 29 -14.82 -3.88 21.57
CA ARG A 29 -15.88 -4.87 21.23
C ARG A 29 -15.26 -6.24 20.97
N VAL A 30 -15.76 -7.30 21.61
CA VAL A 30 -15.16 -8.66 21.59
C VAL A 30 -14.85 -9.19 20.19
N ALA A 31 -15.69 -8.90 19.20
CA ALA A 31 -15.47 -9.28 17.80
C ALA A 31 -14.27 -8.56 17.14
N LYS A 32 -13.85 -7.37 17.62
CA LYS A 32 -12.61 -6.68 17.22
C LYS A 32 -11.42 -7.35 17.91
N ALA A 33 -11.48 -7.55 19.23
CA ALA A 33 -10.41 -8.16 20.03
C ALA A 33 -10.02 -9.56 19.53
N LEU A 34 -10.98 -10.49 19.43
CA LEU A 34 -10.74 -11.84 18.92
C LEU A 34 -10.27 -11.86 17.47
N ALA A 35 -10.76 -10.93 16.63
CA ALA A 35 -10.28 -10.83 15.26
C ALA A 35 -8.83 -10.33 15.19
N ARG A 36 -8.43 -9.45 16.12
CA ARG A 36 -7.09 -8.85 16.22
C ARG A 36 -6.06 -9.76 16.87
N ALA A 37 -6.50 -10.62 17.79
CA ALA A 37 -5.76 -11.79 18.30
C ALA A 37 -5.63 -12.93 17.28
N GLY A 38 -6.14 -12.75 16.05
CA GLY A 38 -5.97 -13.68 14.95
C GLY A 38 -7.02 -14.80 14.86
N VAL A 39 -7.89 -14.99 15.86
CA VAL A 39 -8.84 -16.12 15.95
C VAL A 39 -9.69 -16.31 14.68
N ALA A 40 -10.49 -15.31 14.30
CA ALA A 40 -11.34 -15.39 13.11
C ALA A 40 -11.71 -14.00 12.54
N SER A 41 -12.45 -13.95 11.42
CA SER A 41 -12.98 -12.67 10.93
C SER A 41 -14.01 -12.10 11.93
N ARG A 42 -14.22 -10.78 11.99
CA ARG A 42 -15.18 -10.17 12.96
C ARG A 42 -16.57 -10.82 12.87
N ARG A 43 -17.06 -11.09 11.65
CA ARG A 43 -18.34 -11.78 11.38
C ARG A 43 -18.33 -13.27 11.75
N GLU A 44 -17.18 -13.91 11.68
CA GLU A 44 -17.04 -15.30 12.10
C GLU A 44 -16.99 -15.41 13.63
N VAL A 45 -16.36 -14.44 14.30
CA VAL A 45 -16.42 -14.32 15.76
C VAL A 45 -17.87 -14.08 16.23
N GLU A 46 -18.64 -13.25 15.52
CA GLU A 46 -20.07 -13.06 15.81
C GLU A 46 -20.84 -14.40 15.79
N ARG A 47 -20.58 -15.27 14.80
CA ARG A 47 -21.14 -16.64 14.74
C ARG A 47 -20.63 -17.56 15.84
N LEU A 48 -19.36 -17.45 16.24
CA LEU A 48 -18.81 -18.23 17.36
C LEU A 48 -19.48 -17.85 18.69
N ILE A 49 -19.83 -16.58 18.87
CA ILE A 49 -20.60 -16.08 20.02
C ILE A 49 -22.03 -16.62 19.97
N GLU A 50 -22.71 -16.52 18.82
CA GLU A 50 -24.05 -17.10 18.61
C GLU A 50 -24.07 -18.62 18.85
N ALA A 51 -23.00 -19.33 18.52
CA ALA A 51 -22.82 -20.76 18.77
C ALA A 51 -22.42 -21.11 20.21
N GLY A 52 -22.31 -20.14 21.13
CA GLY A 52 -21.94 -20.38 22.52
C GLY A 52 -20.50 -20.87 22.72
N ARG A 53 -19.60 -20.57 21.77
CA ARG A 53 -18.19 -21.06 21.78
C ARG A 53 -17.20 -20.07 22.37
N VAL A 54 -17.63 -18.86 22.73
CA VAL A 54 -16.80 -17.78 23.26
C VAL A 54 -17.20 -17.46 24.70
N ALA A 55 -16.22 -17.38 25.60
CA ALA A 55 -16.41 -16.92 26.97
C ALA A 55 -15.49 -15.75 27.32
N LEU A 56 -15.98 -14.91 28.24
CA LEU A 56 -15.25 -13.81 28.87
C LEU A 56 -15.21 -14.09 30.37
N ASN A 57 -14.02 -14.19 30.96
CA ASN A 57 -13.82 -14.52 32.38
C ASN A 57 -14.59 -15.79 32.82
N GLY A 58 -14.62 -16.80 31.95
CA GLY A 58 -15.33 -18.07 32.16
C GLY A 58 -16.85 -18.04 31.88
N LYS A 59 -17.44 -16.87 31.64
CA LYS A 59 -18.87 -16.74 31.30
C LYS A 59 -19.09 -16.73 29.79
N LEU A 60 -19.91 -17.67 29.28
CA LEU A 60 -20.29 -17.70 27.87
C LEU A 60 -20.97 -16.40 27.43
N LEU A 61 -20.56 -15.90 26.26
CA LEU A 61 -21.14 -14.72 25.64
C LEU A 61 -22.33 -15.12 24.77
N THR A 62 -23.44 -14.39 24.92
CA THR A 62 -24.67 -14.57 24.12
C THR A 62 -24.90 -13.45 23.10
N THR A 63 -24.11 -12.38 23.17
CA THR A 63 -24.22 -11.22 22.26
C THR A 63 -22.84 -10.67 21.91
N PRO A 64 -22.60 -10.30 20.64
CA PRO A 64 -21.35 -9.67 20.24
C PRO A 64 -21.28 -8.18 20.61
N ALA A 65 -22.28 -7.63 21.30
CA ALA A 65 -22.26 -6.24 21.80
C ALA A 65 -21.29 -6.01 22.97
N ILE A 66 -20.80 -7.08 23.61
CA ILE A 66 -19.90 -6.99 24.78
C ILE A 66 -18.56 -6.35 24.42
N LYS A 67 -18.11 -5.46 25.30
CA LYS A 67 -16.78 -4.86 25.31
C LYS A 67 -15.85 -5.64 26.24
N VAL A 68 -14.56 -5.66 25.91
CA VAL A 68 -13.49 -6.37 26.60
C VAL A 68 -12.57 -5.31 27.22
N GLU A 69 -12.39 -5.38 28.53
CA GLU A 69 -11.60 -4.43 29.30
C GLU A 69 -10.16 -4.92 29.52
N PRO A 70 -9.19 -4.02 29.82
CA PRO A 70 -7.83 -4.43 30.12
C PRO A 70 -7.78 -5.39 31.32
N GLY A 71 -7.27 -6.60 31.11
CA GLY A 71 -7.21 -7.67 32.13
C GLY A 71 -8.26 -8.76 31.98
N ASP A 72 -9.27 -8.58 31.12
CA ASP A 72 -10.24 -9.63 30.80
C ASP A 72 -9.58 -10.82 30.09
N VAL A 73 -10.00 -12.03 30.48
CA VAL A 73 -9.56 -13.30 29.86
C VAL A 73 -10.63 -13.78 28.89
N LEU A 74 -10.32 -13.70 27.59
CA LEU A 74 -11.12 -14.30 26.54
C LEU A 74 -10.76 -15.77 26.34
N THR A 75 -11.78 -16.62 26.17
CA THR A 75 -11.62 -18.01 25.75
C THR A 75 -12.48 -18.32 24.53
N VAL A 76 -11.99 -19.21 23.67
CA VAL A 76 -12.72 -19.80 22.54
C VAL A 76 -12.55 -21.31 22.60
N ASP A 77 -13.66 -22.05 22.61
CA ASP A 77 -13.67 -23.51 22.84
C ASP A 77 -12.91 -23.95 24.11
N GLY A 78 -12.98 -23.13 25.17
CA GLY A 78 -12.25 -23.35 26.43
C GLY A 78 -10.75 -23.04 26.38
N GLN A 79 -10.18 -22.69 25.23
CA GLN A 79 -8.78 -22.28 25.10
C GLN A 79 -8.64 -20.78 25.33
N VAL A 80 -7.67 -20.35 26.15
CA VAL A 80 -7.36 -18.94 26.37
C VAL A 80 -6.81 -18.31 25.10
N VAL A 81 -7.33 -17.15 24.73
CA VAL A 81 -6.87 -16.39 23.58
C VAL A 81 -5.69 -15.51 23.97
N ASN A 82 -4.58 -15.66 23.26
CA ASN A 82 -3.37 -14.86 23.48
C ASN A 82 -3.61 -13.38 23.16
N GLU A 83 -2.81 -12.51 23.79
CA GLU A 83 -2.73 -11.09 23.43
C GLU A 83 -2.42 -10.90 21.94
N PRO A 84 -2.95 -9.83 21.30
CA PRO A 84 -2.70 -9.57 19.89
C PRO A 84 -1.21 -9.28 19.61
N GLU A 85 -0.66 -9.89 18.56
CA GLU A 85 0.68 -9.53 18.07
C GLU A 85 0.78 -8.02 17.77
N PRO A 86 1.93 -7.35 18.00
CA PRO A 86 2.16 -5.98 17.54
C PRO A 86 1.86 -5.81 16.04
N VAL A 87 1.64 -4.56 15.61
CA VAL A 87 1.29 -4.27 14.21
C VAL A 87 2.43 -4.66 13.27
N ARG A 88 2.08 -5.47 12.27
CA ARG A 88 2.97 -5.94 11.20
C ARG A 88 2.37 -5.55 9.87
N VAL A 89 3.20 -5.06 8.96
CA VAL A 89 2.81 -4.64 7.61
C VAL A 89 3.67 -5.36 6.60
N PHE A 90 3.07 -5.83 5.51
CA PHE A 90 3.75 -6.55 4.45
C PHE A 90 3.48 -5.89 3.10
N ARG A 91 4.51 -5.80 2.28
CA ARG A 91 4.42 -5.46 0.85
C ARG A 91 4.23 -6.76 0.08
N TYR A 92 3.19 -6.86 -0.74
CA TYR A 92 2.95 -7.99 -1.63
C TYR A 92 2.85 -7.49 -3.07
N HIS A 93 3.61 -8.08 -3.98
CA HIS A 93 3.41 -7.85 -5.41
C HIS A 93 2.30 -8.78 -5.92
N LYS A 94 1.05 -8.32 -5.79
CA LYS A 94 -0.12 -9.07 -6.26
C LYS A 94 -0.03 -9.32 -7.78
N PRO A 95 -0.08 -10.58 -8.26
CA PRO A 95 -0.23 -10.88 -9.68
C PRO A 95 -1.67 -10.63 -10.17
N VAL A 96 -1.85 -10.63 -11.50
CA VAL A 96 -3.19 -10.76 -12.11
C VAL A 96 -3.78 -12.14 -11.81
N GLY A 97 -5.09 -12.29 -11.93
CA GLY A 97 -5.79 -13.57 -11.75
C GLY A 97 -6.15 -13.93 -10.30
N LEU A 98 -5.70 -13.14 -9.31
CA LEU A 98 -6.12 -13.28 -7.91
C LEU A 98 -7.18 -12.26 -7.50
N VAL A 99 -8.23 -12.71 -6.80
CA VAL A 99 -9.25 -11.85 -6.16
C VAL A 99 -8.76 -11.38 -4.78
N THR A 100 -8.87 -10.09 -4.47
CA THR A 100 -8.57 -9.57 -3.13
C THR A 100 -9.76 -9.79 -2.17
N THR A 101 -9.93 -11.03 -1.70
CA THR A 101 -10.92 -11.46 -0.69
C THR A 101 -10.40 -12.69 0.07
N HIS A 102 -10.81 -12.90 1.33
CA HIS A 102 -10.47 -14.13 2.08
C HIS A 102 -11.22 -15.38 1.61
N LYS A 103 -12.40 -15.20 1.00
CA LYS A 103 -13.23 -16.27 0.46
C LYS A 103 -13.98 -15.70 -0.73
N ASP A 104 -13.85 -16.35 -1.88
CA ASP A 104 -14.58 -15.97 -3.09
C ASP A 104 -15.77 -16.92 -3.29
N PRO A 105 -17.03 -16.43 -3.32
CA PRO A 105 -18.20 -17.29 -3.52
C PRO A 105 -18.22 -18.02 -4.86
N GLN A 106 -17.45 -17.56 -5.85
CA GLN A 106 -17.33 -18.17 -7.19
C GLN A 106 -16.12 -19.11 -7.30
N GLY A 107 -15.43 -19.41 -6.19
CA GLY A 107 -14.29 -20.34 -6.16
C GLY A 107 -13.05 -19.87 -6.92
N ARG A 108 -12.94 -18.57 -7.25
CA ARG A 108 -11.78 -18.04 -7.96
C ARG A 108 -10.58 -17.91 -7.02
N PRO A 109 -9.34 -18.16 -7.51
CA PRO A 109 -8.13 -18.02 -6.69
C PRO A 109 -8.03 -16.67 -6.00
N THR A 110 -7.76 -16.68 -4.71
CA THR A 110 -7.66 -15.47 -3.89
C THR A 110 -6.22 -15.06 -3.59
N VAL A 111 -6.04 -13.80 -3.18
CA VAL A 111 -4.76 -13.32 -2.64
C VAL A 111 -4.29 -14.19 -1.47
N PHE A 112 -5.16 -14.50 -0.51
CA PHE A 112 -4.75 -15.14 0.74
C PHE A 112 -4.45 -16.64 0.60
N GLU A 113 -5.05 -17.33 -0.38
CA GLU A 113 -4.68 -18.71 -0.73
C GLU A 113 -3.30 -18.79 -1.40
N ALA A 114 -2.89 -17.75 -2.14
CA ALA A 114 -1.61 -17.69 -2.82
C ALA A 114 -0.44 -17.23 -1.92
N LEU A 115 -0.72 -16.75 -0.71
CA LEU A 115 0.30 -16.30 0.24
C LEU A 115 1.02 -17.50 0.91
N PRO A 116 2.32 -17.37 1.25
CA PRO A 116 3.03 -18.37 2.04
C PRO A 116 2.32 -18.69 3.36
N LYS A 117 2.06 -19.98 3.62
CA LYS A 117 1.42 -20.48 4.85
C LYS A 117 2.19 -20.19 6.15
N THR A 118 3.42 -19.67 6.06
CA THR A 118 4.26 -19.25 7.19
C THR A 118 4.00 -17.81 7.63
N LEU A 119 3.17 -17.05 6.90
CA LEU A 119 2.73 -15.72 7.31
C LEU A 119 1.69 -15.84 8.45
N PRO A 120 1.62 -14.85 9.35
CA PRO A 120 0.50 -14.74 10.28
C PRO A 120 -0.81 -14.53 9.51
N ARG A 121 -1.95 -14.54 10.22
CA ARG A 121 -3.22 -14.14 9.60
C ARG A 121 -3.19 -12.65 9.26
N LEU A 122 -3.24 -12.35 7.97
CA LEU A 122 -3.23 -11.00 7.42
C LEU A 122 -4.57 -10.63 6.79
N ILE A 123 -4.85 -9.34 6.71
CA ILE A 123 -5.90 -8.70 5.90
C ILE A 123 -5.25 -7.75 4.89
N SER A 124 -5.98 -7.36 3.84
CA SER A 124 -5.50 -6.41 2.83
C SER A 124 -5.81 -4.96 3.21
N ILE A 125 -4.90 -4.05 2.88
CA ILE A 125 -5.13 -2.60 2.94
C ILE A 125 -5.54 -2.12 1.55
N GLY A 126 -6.82 -1.79 1.41
CA GLY A 126 -7.48 -1.58 0.14
C GLY A 126 -7.54 -2.85 -0.70
N ARG A 127 -7.92 -2.69 -1.97
CA ARG A 127 -8.03 -3.80 -2.93
C ARG A 127 -7.32 -3.46 -4.23
N LEU A 128 -7.04 -4.49 -5.03
CA LEU A 128 -6.71 -4.41 -6.44
C LEU A 128 -7.66 -5.33 -7.22
N ASP A 129 -8.08 -4.91 -8.40
CA ASP A 129 -8.94 -5.75 -9.25
C ASP A 129 -8.25 -7.07 -9.62
N LEU A 130 -9.06 -8.05 -10.06
CA LEU A 130 -8.59 -9.32 -10.61
C LEU A 130 -7.51 -9.13 -11.70
N ASN A 131 -7.75 -8.18 -12.62
CA ASN A 131 -6.88 -7.90 -13.78
C ASN A 131 -5.87 -6.75 -13.51
N SER A 132 -5.66 -6.39 -12.25
CA SER A 132 -4.71 -5.36 -11.82
C SER A 132 -3.66 -5.99 -10.90
N GLU A 133 -2.41 -5.55 -11.04
CA GLU A 133 -1.23 -6.13 -10.36
C GLU A 133 -0.44 -5.06 -9.59
N GLY A 134 0.66 -5.46 -8.96
CA GLY A 134 1.57 -4.57 -8.24
C GLY A 134 1.31 -4.53 -6.73
N LEU A 135 1.69 -3.43 -6.09
CA LEU A 135 1.75 -3.31 -4.63
C LEU A 135 0.36 -3.43 -3.98
N LEU A 136 0.15 -4.51 -3.24
CA LEU A 136 -0.88 -4.64 -2.22
C LEU A 136 -0.20 -4.63 -0.85
N LEU A 137 -0.65 -3.76 0.04
CA LEU A 137 -0.22 -3.80 1.44
C LEU A 137 -1.13 -4.78 2.19
N LEU A 138 -0.54 -5.53 3.11
CA LEU A 138 -1.23 -6.47 4.00
C LEU A 138 -0.84 -6.15 5.45
N THR A 139 -1.70 -6.44 6.41
CA THR A 139 -1.41 -6.23 7.84
C THR A 139 -2.17 -7.22 8.73
N ASN A 140 -1.71 -7.44 9.96
CA ASN A 140 -2.47 -8.16 11.00
C ASN A 140 -3.49 -7.23 11.72
N ASP A 141 -3.48 -5.92 11.45
CA ASP A 141 -4.25 -4.92 12.19
C ASP A 141 -5.42 -4.31 11.40
N GLY A 142 -6.65 -4.58 11.88
CA GLY A 142 -7.89 -4.07 11.29
C GLY A 142 -8.12 -2.56 11.44
N GLY A 143 -7.58 -1.94 12.49
CA GLY A 143 -7.65 -0.50 12.71
C GLY A 143 -6.77 0.23 11.71
N LEU A 144 -5.51 -0.20 11.57
CA LEU A 144 -4.57 0.33 10.59
C LEU A 144 -5.09 0.15 9.15
N ALA A 145 -5.55 -1.04 8.78
CA ALA A 145 -6.09 -1.28 7.45
C ALA A 145 -7.25 -0.32 7.12
N ARG A 146 -8.17 -0.12 8.07
CA ARG A 146 -9.27 0.84 7.92
C ARG A 146 -8.77 2.28 7.83
N ALA A 147 -7.84 2.68 8.69
CA ALA A 147 -7.27 4.02 8.69
C ALA A 147 -6.64 4.38 7.34
N LEU A 148 -5.79 3.51 6.78
CA LEU A 148 -5.14 3.79 5.49
C LEU A 148 -6.09 3.67 4.27
N GLU A 149 -7.27 3.05 4.44
CA GLU A 149 -8.32 3.01 3.43
C GLU A 149 -9.24 4.24 3.41
N LEU A 150 -9.29 5.02 4.50
CA LEU A 150 -10.19 6.17 4.63
C LEU A 150 -9.83 7.26 3.60
N PRO A 151 -10.82 7.80 2.85
CA PRO A 151 -10.59 8.94 1.94
C PRO A 151 -9.94 10.15 2.63
N GLU A 152 -10.24 10.36 3.91
CA GLU A 152 -9.76 11.45 4.75
C GLU A 152 -8.24 11.40 4.97
N THR A 153 -7.62 10.22 4.90
CA THR A 153 -6.16 10.08 4.98
C THR A 153 -5.47 10.40 3.65
N ALA A 154 -6.23 10.50 2.55
CA ALA A 154 -5.81 10.97 1.23
C ALA A 154 -4.49 10.34 0.70
N LEU A 155 -4.20 9.08 1.06
CA LEU A 155 -2.92 8.46 0.74
C LEU A 155 -2.71 8.37 -0.78
N VAL A 156 -1.58 8.91 -1.22
CA VAL A 156 -1.16 8.93 -2.61
C VAL A 156 -0.97 7.49 -3.12
N ARG A 157 -1.64 7.14 -4.22
CA ARG A 157 -1.54 5.86 -4.91
C ARG A 157 -0.99 6.13 -6.30
N ARG A 158 0.20 5.59 -6.60
CA ARG A 158 0.83 5.71 -7.92
C ARG A 158 0.65 4.42 -8.69
N TYR A 159 0.20 4.54 -9.93
CA TYR A 159 -0.01 3.46 -10.87
C TYR A 159 0.81 3.68 -12.13
N ARG A 160 1.07 2.58 -12.83
CA ARG A 160 1.59 2.58 -14.20
C ARG A 160 0.65 1.80 -15.09
N ALA A 161 0.04 2.49 -16.04
CA ALA A 161 -0.87 1.93 -17.02
C ALA A 161 -0.12 1.69 -18.35
N ARG A 162 -0.29 0.50 -18.94
CA ARG A 162 -0.06 0.31 -20.38
C ARG A 162 -1.41 0.40 -21.08
N ALA A 163 -1.54 1.36 -21.97
CA ALA A 163 -2.77 1.62 -22.71
C ALA A 163 -2.57 1.53 -24.22
N ARG A 164 -3.68 1.36 -24.95
CA ARG A 164 -3.77 1.51 -26.41
C ARG A 164 -4.63 2.71 -26.76
N GLY A 165 -4.24 3.44 -27.80
CA GLY A 165 -4.97 4.59 -28.33
C GLY A 165 -4.02 5.75 -28.65
N ARG A 166 -4.55 6.97 -28.72
CA ARG A 166 -3.76 8.20 -28.91
C ARG A 166 -4.17 9.24 -27.86
N ILE A 167 -3.18 9.79 -27.16
CA ILE A 167 -3.39 10.84 -26.16
C ILE A 167 -2.16 11.75 -26.10
N THR A 168 -2.38 13.03 -25.83
CA THR A 168 -1.32 14.03 -25.62
C THR A 168 -1.16 14.32 -24.13
N GLN A 169 0.02 14.78 -23.72
CA GLN A 169 0.25 15.21 -22.33
C GLN A 169 -0.74 16.30 -21.93
N ALA A 170 -0.99 17.30 -22.79
CA ALA A 170 -1.97 18.36 -22.55
C ALA A 170 -3.40 17.84 -22.26
N LYS A 171 -3.81 16.68 -22.81
CA LYS A 171 -5.11 16.05 -22.48
C LYS A 171 -5.06 15.37 -21.11
N LEU A 172 -3.94 14.74 -20.75
CA LEU A 172 -3.72 14.19 -19.41
C LEU A 172 -3.69 15.29 -18.34
N ASP A 173 -3.07 16.44 -18.61
CA ASP A 173 -2.99 17.57 -17.68
C ASP A 173 -4.37 18.13 -17.30
N THR A 174 -5.40 17.92 -18.13
CA THR A 174 -6.79 18.29 -17.77
C THR A 174 -7.31 17.56 -16.52
N LEU A 175 -6.76 16.38 -16.21
CA LEU A 175 -7.15 15.56 -15.05
C LEU A 175 -6.75 16.20 -13.71
N GLN A 176 -5.82 17.16 -13.69
CA GLN A 176 -5.45 17.90 -12.47
C GLN A 176 -6.64 18.66 -11.87
N ARG A 177 -7.66 18.99 -12.69
CA ARG A 177 -8.92 19.63 -12.24
C ARG A 177 -10.02 18.64 -11.88
N GLY A 178 -9.75 17.33 -11.96
CA GLY A 178 -10.72 16.25 -11.82
C GLY A 178 -11.72 16.16 -12.97
N ILE A 179 -12.30 14.97 -13.15
CA ILE A 179 -13.16 14.62 -14.29
C ILE A 179 -14.48 14.02 -13.80
N THR A 180 -15.55 14.16 -14.58
CA THR A 180 -16.82 13.46 -14.33
C THR A 180 -17.01 12.43 -15.43
N VAL A 181 -17.18 11.15 -15.06
CA VAL A 181 -17.40 10.03 -15.99
C VAL A 181 -18.60 9.24 -15.49
N GLU A 182 -19.60 9.00 -16.35
CA GLU A 182 -20.81 8.23 -16.02
C GLU A 182 -21.52 8.72 -14.74
N GLY A 183 -21.62 10.04 -14.55
CA GLY A 183 -22.19 10.66 -13.36
C GLY A 183 -21.32 10.60 -12.09
N VAL A 184 -20.21 9.86 -12.10
CA VAL A 184 -19.25 9.82 -10.99
C VAL A 184 -18.21 10.93 -11.16
N ARG A 185 -18.13 11.83 -10.17
CA ARG A 185 -17.06 12.83 -10.07
C ARG A 185 -15.80 12.18 -9.50
N TYR A 186 -14.67 12.30 -10.19
CA TYR A 186 -13.34 11.93 -9.73
C TYR A 186 -12.54 13.19 -9.39
N GLY A 187 -11.70 13.09 -8.36
CA GLY A 187 -10.86 14.19 -7.86
C GLY A 187 -9.68 14.51 -8.79
N PRO A 188 -8.80 15.43 -8.36
CA PRO A 188 -7.54 15.71 -9.04
C PRO A 188 -6.71 14.44 -9.25
N ILE A 189 -6.26 14.23 -10.48
CA ILE A 189 -5.38 13.12 -10.87
C ILE A 189 -4.20 13.72 -11.65
N GLU A 190 -2.98 13.42 -11.22
CA GLU A 190 -1.77 13.70 -11.99
C GLU A 190 -1.50 12.54 -12.93
N ALA A 191 -1.35 12.80 -14.22
CA ALA A 191 -1.02 11.77 -15.20
C ALA A 191 0.08 12.23 -16.15
N THR A 192 1.09 11.38 -16.35
CA THR A 192 2.27 11.67 -17.17
C THR A 192 2.47 10.57 -18.20
N LEU A 193 2.62 10.96 -19.46
CA LEU A 193 2.92 10.06 -20.57
C LEU A 193 4.42 9.72 -20.57
N ASP A 194 4.78 8.58 -19.96
CA ASP A 194 6.18 8.10 -19.90
C ASP A 194 6.76 7.86 -21.30
N LYS A 195 5.98 7.20 -22.18
CA LYS A 195 6.38 6.72 -23.50
C LYS A 195 5.16 6.55 -24.40
N ALA A 196 5.27 6.97 -25.66
CA ALA A 196 4.36 6.61 -26.73
C ALA A 196 5.16 5.93 -27.85
N LYS A 197 4.80 4.69 -28.22
CA LYS A 197 5.34 4.00 -29.39
C LYS A 197 4.22 3.70 -30.36
N GLU A 198 4.25 4.32 -31.54
CA GLU A 198 3.32 4.00 -32.62
C GLU A 198 3.50 2.56 -33.13
N GLY A 199 2.45 2.01 -33.73
CA GLY A 199 2.44 0.67 -34.30
C GLY A 199 1.14 0.39 -35.07
N PRO A 200 1.08 -0.72 -35.83
CA PRO A 200 -0.02 -0.98 -36.77
C PRO A 200 -1.41 -1.09 -36.12
N GLN A 201 -1.48 -1.48 -34.84
CA GLN A 201 -2.71 -1.60 -34.06
C GLN A 201 -2.96 -0.39 -33.13
N GLY A 202 -2.40 0.77 -33.47
CA GLY A 202 -2.41 1.98 -32.64
C GLY A 202 -1.20 2.08 -31.71
N ALA A 203 -1.02 3.25 -31.09
CA ALA A 203 0.13 3.50 -30.22
C ALA A 203 0.01 2.75 -28.89
N ASN A 204 1.12 2.14 -28.47
CA ASN A 204 1.31 1.61 -27.13
C ASN A 204 1.80 2.75 -26.24
N LEU A 205 1.00 3.09 -25.24
CA LEU A 205 1.22 4.18 -24.32
C LEU A 205 1.61 3.61 -22.95
N TRP A 206 2.62 4.21 -22.32
CA TRP A 206 2.89 4.03 -20.90
C TRP A 206 2.55 5.34 -20.19
N ILE A 207 1.65 5.28 -19.22
CA ILE A 207 1.15 6.44 -18.48
C ILE A 207 1.33 6.16 -16.99
N THR A 208 2.10 7.01 -16.31
CA THR A 208 2.13 7.06 -14.84
C THR A 208 0.93 7.88 -14.36
N VAL A 209 0.16 7.36 -13.40
CA VAL A 209 -1.05 8.01 -12.86
C VAL A 209 -0.94 8.05 -11.34
N THR A 210 -1.11 9.24 -10.74
CA THR A 210 -1.02 9.47 -9.31
C THR A 210 -2.33 10.11 -8.82
N LEU A 211 -2.93 9.54 -7.77
CA LEU A 211 -4.24 9.94 -7.23
C LEU A 211 -4.34 9.63 -5.73
N THR A 212 -5.20 10.33 -5.00
CA THR A 212 -5.34 10.21 -3.53
C THR A 212 -6.58 9.45 -3.07
N GLU A 213 -7.49 9.13 -4.00
CA GLU A 213 -8.70 8.34 -3.74
C GLU A 213 -8.58 6.89 -4.26
N GLY A 214 -9.70 6.17 -4.44
CA GLY A 214 -9.68 4.73 -4.70
C GLY A 214 -11.03 4.18 -5.13
N LYS A 215 -11.75 4.91 -5.98
CA LYS A 215 -13.06 4.51 -6.51
C LYS A 215 -12.93 3.25 -7.38
N ASN A 216 -14.04 2.54 -7.56
CA ASN A 216 -14.05 1.29 -8.32
C ASN A 216 -13.53 1.50 -9.74
N ARG A 217 -12.44 0.80 -10.09
CA ARG A 217 -11.79 0.82 -11.42
C ARG A 217 -11.40 2.22 -11.92
N GLU A 218 -11.19 3.16 -11.01
CA GLU A 218 -10.98 4.59 -11.27
C GLU A 218 -10.00 4.90 -12.41
N VAL A 219 -8.74 4.43 -12.31
CA VAL A 219 -7.71 4.68 -13.34
C VAL A 219 -8.14 4.19 -14.73
N ARG A 220 -8.89 3.09 -14.81
CA ARG A 220 -9.38 2.55 -16.09
C ARG A 220 -10.48 3.44 -16.65
N ARG A 221 -11.51 3.73 -15.86
CA ARG A 221 -12.65 4.59 -16.26
C ARG A 221 -12.20 5.98 -16.70
N VAL A 222 -11.29 6.60 -15.96
CA VAL A 222 -10.75 7.93 -16.27
C VAL A 222 -9.97 7.92 -17.58
N LEU A 223 -9.08 6.95 -17.80
CA LEU A 223 -8.30 6.84 -19.05
C LEU A 223 -9.18 6.43 -20.25
N GLU A 224 -10.15 5.55 -20.04
CA GLU A 224 -11.13 5.12 -21.05
C GLU A 224 -11.99 6.31 -21.49
N ALA A 225 -12.42 7.19 -20.56
CA ALA A 225 -13.12 8.44 -20.89
C ALA A 225 -12.26 9.46 -21.66
N LEU A 226 -10.93 9.40 -21.55
CA LEU A 226 -10.02 10.17 -22.40
C LEU A 226 -9.74 9.52 -23.76
N GLY A 227 -10.31 8.34 -24.04
CA GLY A 227 -10.21 7.63 -25.32
C GLY A 227 -9.03 6.66 -25.43
N VAL A 228 -8.47 6.18 -24.29
CA VAL A 228 -7.41 5.15 -24.29
C VAL A 228 -7.77 3.97 -23.40
N THR A 229 -7.61 2.75 -23.92
CA THR A 229 -8.02 1.51 -23.23
C THR A 229 -6.85 0.94 -22.44
N VAL A 230 -7.04 0.62 -21.15
CA VAL A 230 -5.97 0.14 -20.27
C VAL A 230 -5.84 -1.38 -20.31
N ASN A 231 -4.77 -1.88 -20.96
CA ASN A 231 -4.48 -3.32 -21.06
C ASN A 231 -3.78 -3.88 -19.81
N ARG A 232 -2.84 -3.12 -19.22
CA ARG A 232 -2.08 -3.53 -18.02
C ARG A 232 -2.11 -2.39 -17.01
N LEU A 233 -2.32 -2.70 -15.73
CA LEU A 233 -2.34 -1.71 -14.65
C LEU A 233 -1.57 -2.24 -13.44
N ILE A 234 -0.45 -1.58 -13.13
CA ILE A 234 0.45 -1.93 -12.03
C ILE A 234 0.38 -0.85 -10.97
N ARG A 235 0.04 -1.15 -9.72
CA ARG A 235 0.21 -0.19 -8.62
C ARG A 235 1.68 -0.17 -8.18
N LEU A 236 2.36 0.96 -8.37
CA LEU A 236 3.77 1.16 -8.04
C LEU A 236 3.98 1.66 -6.60
N ALA A 237 3.03 2.39 -6.03
CA ALA A 237 3.15 2.89 -4.65
C ALA A 237 1.77 3.07 -3.97
N TYR A 238 1.79 3.03 -2.64
CA TYR A 238 0.65 3.27 -1.76
C TYR A 238 1.15 4.02 -0.51
N GLY A 239 0.82 5.31 -0.40
CA GLY A 239 1.41 6.20 0.59
C GLY A 239 2.94 6.19 0.50
N PRO A 240 3.66 6.05 1.64
CA PRO A 240 5.13 6.01 1.65
C PRO A 240 5.72 4.68 1.15
N PHE A 241 4.89 3.67 0.88
CA PHE A 241 5.37 2.34 0.46
C PHE A 241 5.43 2.24 -1.06
N ALA A 242 6.61 1.92 -1.59
CA ALA A 242 6.83 1.61 -3.00
C ALA A 242 6.92 0.09 -3.23
N LEU A 243 6.57 -0.34 -4.44
CA LEU A 243 6.78 -1.70 -4.95
C LEU A 243 8.28 -2.02 -5.05
N GLY A 244 9.09 -1.05 -5.48
CA GLY A 244 10.54 -1.18 -5.59
C GLY A 244 10.96 -2.34 -6.49
N THR A 245 11.86 -3.17 -5.99
CA THR A 245 12.41 -4.36 -6.67
C THR A 245 11.63 -5.66 -6.39
N LEU A 246 10.52 -5.61 -5.63
CA LEU A 246 9.75 -6.78 -5.24
C LEU A 246 9.19 -7.50 -6.48
N GLY A 247 9.58 -8.76 -6.69
CA GLY A 247 9.17 -9.57 -7.85
C GLY A 247 7.69 -9.98 -7.78
N VAL A 248 7.10 -10.32 -8.93
CA VAL A 248 5.69 -10.73 -9.01
C VAL A 248 5.43 -11.96 -8.12
N GLY A 249 4.46 -11.87 -7.22
CA GLY A 249 4.13 -12.90 -6.24
C GLY A 249 4.98 -12.89 -4.97
N GLU A 250 6.02 -12.05 -4.88
CA GLU A 250 6.86 -11.94 -3.69
C GLU A 250 6.19 -11.11 -2.59
N VAL A 251 6.48 -11.49 -1.34
CA VAL A 251 6.04 -10.83 -0.11
C VAL A 251 7.27 -10.40 0.67
N GLU A 252 7.22 -9.22 1.27
CA GLU A 252 8.27 -8.70 2.16
C GLU A 252 7.64 -8.02 3.37
N GLU A 253 8.13 -8.31 4.58
CA GLU A 253 7.68 -7.62 5.81
C GLU A 253 8.37 -6.26 5.95
N VAL A 254 7.59 -5.22 6.19
CA VAL A 254 8.06 -3.87 6.49
C VAL A 254 8.72 -3.86 7.87
N GLY A 255 9.96 -3.38 7.94
CA GLY A 255 10.69 -3.30 9.20
C GLY A 255 9.97 -2.46 10.27
N PRO A 256 9.96 -2.89 11.55
CA PRO A 256 9.30 -2.18 12.65
C PRO A 256 9.60 -0.67 12.74
N ARG A 257 10.84 -0.27 12.46
CA ARG A 257 11.25 1.13 12.43
C ARG A 257 10.46 1.96 11.42
N VAL A 258 10.25 1.44 10.20
CA VAL A 258 9.47 2.13 9.16
C VAL A 258 8.00 2.24 9.57
N ILE A 259 7.44 1.23 10.25
CA ILE A 259 6.08 1.31 10.80
C ILE A 259 5.97 2.43 11.85
N ARG A 260 6.95 2.54 12.77
CA ARG A 260 6.97 3.64 13.75
C ARG A 260 7.17 5.02 13.11
N GLU A 261 8.03 5.14 12.11
CA GLU A 261 8.31 6.42 11.44
C GLU A 261 7.19 6.89 10.51
N GLN A 262 6.48 5.97 9.85
CA GLN A 262 5.52 6.30 8.78
C GLN A 262 4.06 6.07 9.15
N LEU A 263 3.76 5.24 10.17
CA LEU A 263 2.39 4.80 10.49
C LEU A 263 1.99 5.01 11.96
N ALA A 264 2.84 5.60 12.81
CA ALA A 264 2.51 5.77 14.24
C ALA A 264 1.24 6.61 14.49
N GLY A 265 0.90 7.56 13.60
CA GLY A 265 -0.36 8.30 13.67
C GLY A 265 -1.63 7.49 13.35
N HIS A 266 -1.48 6.22 12.94
CA HIS A 266 -2.56 5.31 12.54
C HIS A 266 -2.55 3.98 13.33
N VAL A 267 -1.72 3.88 14.37
CA VAL A 267 -1.57 2.67 15.20
C VAL A 267 -1.66 3.06 16.68
N GLU A 268 -2.49 2.36 17.44
CA GLU A 268 -2.60 2.54 18.89
C GLU A 268 -1.22 2.31 19.56
N PRO A 269 -0.73 3.17 20.47
CA PRO A 269 0.64 3.11 20.99
C PRO A 269 1.05 1.77 21.60
N ALA A 270 0.11 1.06 22.25
CA ALA A 270 0.35 -0.28 22.81
C ALA A 270 0.68 -1.33 21.74
N ASN A 271 0.13 -1.17 20.53
CA ASN A 271 0.25 -2.11 19.42
C ASN A 271 1.45 -1.81 18.50
N LEU A 272 2.22 -0.74 18.74
CA LEU A 272 3.38 -0.40 17.92
C LEU A 272 4.48 -1.48 18.00
N PRO A 273 5.08 -1.89 16.86
CA PRO A 273 6.09 -2.94 16.86
C PRO A 273 7.40 -2.45 17.49
N LYS A 274 7.95 -3.29 18.38
CA LYS A 274 9.21 -3.10 19.11
C LYS A 274 10.39 -3.73 18.35
N GLY A 275 11.62 -3.29 18.66
CA GLY A 275 12.83 -3.72 17.94
C GLY A 275 12.94 -3.13 16.52
N ASP A 276 13.92 -3.56 15.73
CA ASP A 276 14.22 -2.91 14.43
C ASP A 276 14.20 -3.84 13.21
N ARG A 277 14.12 -5.15 13.41
CA ARG A 277 14.16 -6.16 12.33
C ARG A 277 12.78 -6.76 12.07
N ALA A 278 12.50 -7.06 10.80
CA ALA A 278 11.41 -7.94 10.41
C ALA A 278 11.54 -9.30 11.11
N GLN A 279 10.41 -9.89 11.48
CA GLN A 279 10.31 -11.15 12.21
C GLN A 279 10.11 -12.33 11.23
N TRP A 280 9.34 -12.11 10.17
CA TRP A 280 9.12 -13.11 9.12
C TRP A 280 10.32 -13.17 8.17
N LYS A 281 10.83 -14.37 7.99
CA LYS A 281 11.85 -14.68 6.97
C LYS A 281 11.13 -15.26 5.77
N ALA A 282 11.34 -14.66 4.59
CA ALA A 282 10.83 -15.23 3.36
C ALA A 282 11.36 -16.67 3.19
N PRO A 283 10.52 -17.63 2.76
CA PRO A 283 11.01 -18.94 2.36
C PRO A 283 12.04 -18.75 1.25
N ALA A 284 13.14 -19.50 1.29
CA ALA A 284 14.14 -19.45 0.24
C ALA A 284 13.45 -19.66 -1.13
N PRO A 285 13.74 -18.84 -2.15
CA PRO A 285 13.05 -18.93 -3.43
C PRO A 285 13.27 -20.33 -3.98
N THR A 286 12.20 -21.13 -4.03
CA THR A 286 12.22 -22.42 -4.71
C THR A 286 12.62 -22.14 -6.14
N ALA A 287 13.81 -22.65 -6.54
CA ALA A 287 14.41 -22.36 -7.82
C ALA A 287 13.36 -22.54 -8.90
N ARG A 288 13.02 -21.44 -9.60
CA ARG A 288 11.84 -21.37 -10.46
C ARG A 288 11.88 -22.56 -11.40
N ARG A 289 11.00 -23.55 -11.18
CA ARG A 289 10.81 -24.67 -12.09
C ARG A 289 10.49 -24.02 -13.42
N ARG A 290 11.43 -24.07 -14.38
CA ARG A 290 11.21 -23.56 -15.72
C ARG A 290 9.93 -24.24 -16.19
N VAL A 291 8.85 -23.45 -16.29
CA VAL A 291 7.71 -23.86 -17.09
C VAL A 291 8.30 -23.94 -18.48
N ALA A 292 8.44 -25.17 -18.99
CA ALA A 292 8.94 -25.36 -20.33
C ALA A 292 8.00 -24.58 -21.26
N GLU A 293 8.56 -23.68 -22.07
CA GLU A 293 7.82 -23.20 -23.24
C GLU A 293 7.35 -24.43 -24.00
N PRO A 294 6.05 -24.52 -24.36
CA PRO A 294 5.62 -25.58 -25.25
C PRO A 294 6.44 -25.47 -26.53
N ALA A 295 7.16 -26.53 -26.88
CA ALA A 295 7.96 -26.56 -28.08
C ALA A 295 7.08 -26.15 -29.27
N ALA A 296 7.58 -25.23 -30.09
CA ALA A 296 6.91 -24.86 -31.32
C ALA A 296 6.68 -26.13 -32.15
N ALA A 297 5.44 -26.35 -32.58
CA ALA A 297 5.13 -27.44 -33.48
C ALA A 297 5.85 -27.19 -34.81
N GLU A 298 6.66 -28.15 -35.25
CA GLU A 298 7.29 -28.11 -36.56
C GLU A 298 6.22 -28.34 -37.64
N GLU A 299 6.10 -27.40 -38.58
CA GLU A 299 5.38 -27.68 -39.83
C GLU A 299 6.28 -28.52 -40.77
N PRO A 300 5.75 -29.58 -41.40
CA PRO A 300 6.53 -30.39 -42.32
C PRO A 300 6.78 -29.65 -43.64
N ALA A 301 8.03 -29.28 -43.90
CA ALA A 301 8.44 -28.64 -45.15
C ALA A 301 8.32 -29.61 -46.35
N SER A 302 7.75 -29.11 -47.44
CA SER A 302 7.56 -29.85 -48.70
C SER A 302 8.88 -29.99 -49.50
N HIS A 303 8.95 -31.03 -50.32
CA HIS A 303 10.10 -31.27 -51.21
C HIS A 303 10.19 -30.22 -52.33
N GLY A 304 11.38 -29.62 -52.51
CA GLY A 304 11.71 -28.74 -53.63
C GLY A 304 13.23 -28.72 -53.86
N ALA A 305 13.68 -28.99 -55.08
CA ALA A 305 15.07 -29.40 -55.34
C ALA A 305 15.95 -28.32 -56.01
N ARG A 306 17.28 -28.44 -55.79
CA ARG A 306 18.39 -27.79 -56.53
C ARG A 306 18.57 -26.28 -56.19
N LYS A 307 19.77 -25.68 -56.26
CA LYS A 307 21.02 -26.00 -56.99
C LYS A 307 22.26 -25.43 -56.25
N ALA A 308 23.46 -25.86 -56.61
CA ALA A 308 24.71 -25.56 -55.89
C ALA A 308 25.57 -24.42 -56.50
N TRP A 309 26.27 -23.70 -55.63
CA TRP A 309 27.53 -22.96 -55.83
C TRP A 309 28.10 -22.71 -54.41
N GLY A 310 29.38 -22.86 -54.06
CA GLY A 310 30.53 -23.31 -54.84
C GLY A 310 31.77 -22.45 -54.55
N ARG A 311 32.47 -22.69 -53.44
CA ARG A 311 33.92 -22.44 -53.31
C ARG A 311 34.53 -23.23 -52.15
N ALA A 312 35.70 -23.77 -52.40
CA ALA A 312 36.56 -24.42 -51.41
C ALA A 312 37.62 -23.41 -50.92
N ASP A 313 38.19 -23.67 -49.74
CA ASP A 313 39.62 -23.57 -49.45
C ASP A 313 39.96 -24.49 -48.25
N ALA A 314 41.20 -24.96 -48.14
CA ALA A 314 41.55 -26.21 -47.46
C ALA A 314 42.46 -26.05 -46.21
N ASN A 315 42.15 -26.82 -45.14
CA ASN A 315 42.97 -27.80 -44.36
C ASN A 315 44.50 -27.54 -44.09
N PRO A 316 45.20 -28.27 -43.17
CA PRO A 316 44.79 -29.16 -42.07
C PRO A 316 45.51 -28.93 -40.69
N ARG A 317 45.18 -29.83 -39.73
CA ARG A 317 45.89 -30.28 -38.49
C ARG A 317 45.18 -29.83 -37.19
N ARG A 318 44.99 -30.66 -36.16
CA ARG A 318 45.60 -31.96 -35.78
C ARG A 318 44.60 -32.80 -34.94
N ALA A 319 44.73 -34.13 -34.94
CA ALA A 319 43.80 -35.06 -34.28
C ALA A 319 44.12 -35.36 -32.79
N ALA A 320 43.10 -35.69 -31.99
CA ALA A 320 43.17 -36.50 -30.76
C ALA A 320 41.77 -37.06 -30.39
N ALA A 321 41.74 -38.14 -29.60
CA ALA A 321 40.59 -39.05 -29.37
C ALA A 321 39.61 -38.60 -28.24
N PRO A 322 38.40 -39.21 -28.11
CA PRO A 322 37.36 -38.76 -27.17
C PRO A 322 37.56 -39.27 -25.74
N SER A 323 37.08 -38.51 -24.74
CA SER A 323 37.08 -38.88 -23.33
C SER A 323 35.69 -39.26 -22.80
N GLU A 324 35.64 -40.34 -22.01
CA GLU A 324 34.40 -40.96 -21.51
C GLU A 324 33.79 -40.23 -20.28
N THR A 325 32.51 -40.51 -20.04
CA THR A 325 31.71 -39.95 -18.95
C THR A 325 31.93 -40.68 -17.61
N PRO A 326 32.15 -39.98 -16.48
CA PRO A 326 32.38 -40.63 -15.19
C PRO A 326 31.09 -41.14 -14.53
N GLN A 327 31.04 -42.43 -14.18
CA GLN A 327 29.92 -43.05 -13.48
C GLN A 327 29.93 -42.75 -11.96
N LYS A 328 28.73 -42.58 -11.37
CA LYS A 328 28.54 -42.41 -9.92
C LYS A 328 28.75 -43.72 -9.15
N LYS A 329 29.58 -43.70 -8.11
CA LYS A 329 29.67 -44.81 -7.14
C LYS A 329 28.50 -44.79 -6.16
N THR A 330 27.85 -45.93 -6.00
CA THR A 330 26.86 -46.21 -4.94
C THR A 330 27.57 -46.74 -3.69
N TYR A 331 27.07 -46.41 -2.50
CA TYR A 331 27.55 -46.96 -1.23
C TYR A 331 26.48 -47.89 -0.63
N LYS A 332 26.89 -49.05 -0.13
CA LYS A 332 26.05 -49.93 0.70
C LYS A 332 26.04 -49.45 2.15
N ALA A 333 24.91 -49.65 2.84
CA ALA A 333 24.76 -49.34 4.26
C ALA A 333 25.40 -50.43 5.15
N GLY A 334 25.85 -50.10 6.37
CA GLY A 334 26.01 -51.14 7.39
C GLY A 334 26.97 -50.96 8.58
N TRP A 335 27.92 -50.00 8.61
CA TRP A 335 28.85 -49.92 9.77
C TRP A 335 29.11 -48.51 10.35
N ALA A 336 29.13 -48.51 11.69
CA ALA A 336 29.33 -47.42 12.65
C ALA A 336 30.83 -47.02 12.79
N THR A 337 31.30 -45.97 13.49
CA THR A 337 30.73 -44.90 14.36
C THR A 337 31.77 -43.73 14.40
N PRO A 338 31.48 -42.52 14.92
CA PRO A 338 32.39 -41.37 14.83
C PRO A 338 33.55 -41.40 15.84
N LYS A 339 34.74 -40.93 15.41
CA LYS A 339 35.91 -40.77 16.30
C LYS A 339 35.93 -39.41 17.00
N ILE A 340 35.96 -39.45 18.34
CA ILE A 340 36.26 -38.33 19.24
C ILE A 340 37.73 -37.92 19.07
N LYS A 341 38.06 -36.63 19.15
CA LYS A 341 39.45 -36.13 19.23
C LYS A 341 39.84 -35.84 20.69
N PRO A 342 41.03 -36.25 21.16
CA PRO A 342 41.43 -36.15 22.56
C PRO A 342 42.06 -34.79 22.92
N SER A 343 42.05 -34.49 24.22
CA SER A 343 42.81 -33.42 24.87
C SER A 343 44.06 -33.99 25.56
N ILE A 344 45.16 -33.23 25.59
CA ILE A 344 46.32 -33.48 26.46
C ILE A 344 46.80 -32.14 27.07
N LYS A 345 47.18 -32.17 28.36
CA LYS A 345 47.76 -31.07 29.16
C LYS A 345 49.20 -31.42 29.58
N ALA A 346 50.03 -30.40 29.86
CA ALA A 346 50.99 -30.32 31.00
C ALA A 346 51.87 -29.04 30.87
N ALA A 347 52.55 -28.47 31.89
CA ALA A 347 52.34 -28.37 33.35
C ALA A 347 53.42 -27.43 33.98
N GLY A 348 53.21 -26.89 35.20
CA GLY A 348 54.20 -26.13 36.02
C GLY A 348 53.76 -24.68 36.36
N ALA A 349 53.16 -24.35 37.52
CA ALA A 349 53.66 -24.28 38.92
C ALA A 349 54.53 -23.01 39.21
N LYS A 350 54.04 -21.89 39.78
CA LYS A 350 53.61 -21.55 41.19
C LYS A 350 54.79 -21.32 42.19
N PRO A 351 54.62 -20.59 43.32
CA PRO A 351 53.70 -19.48 43.69
C PRO A 351 54.35 -18.35 44.55
N ALA A 352 53.62 -17.26 44.88
CA ALA A 352 53.77 -16.48 46.14
C ALA A 352 52.56 -15.54 46.39
N GLY A 353 52.31 -15.21 47.66
CA GLY A 353 51.07 -14.58 48.16
C GLY A 353 51.13 -13.07 48.54
N PRO A 354 50.21 -12.58 49.40
CA PRO A 354 49.53 -11.30 49.15
C PRO A 354 49.84 -10.16 50.15
N LYS A 355 49.40 -8.93 49.82
CA LYS A 355 49.08 -7.85 50.79
C LYS A 355 48.12 -6.81 50.19
N ALA A 356 47.49 -6.00 51.05
CA ALA A 356 46.27 -5.23 50.76
C ALA A 356 46.37 -3.73 51.11
N ALA A 357 45.24 -3.03 50.96
CA ALA A 357 44.81 -1.74 51.56
C ALA A 357 44.94 -0.42 50.75
N GLY A 358 43.97 0.49 50.97
CA GLY A 358 43.89 1.86 50.41
C GLY A 358 42.79 2.02 49.33
N ALA A 359 41.49 2.08 49.60
CA ALA A 359 40.70 3.01 50.43
C ALA A 359 40.72 4.49 49.98
N LYS A 360 39.58 5.00 49.46
CA LYS A 360 39.06 6.40 49.58
C LYS A 360 37.59 6.49 49.05
N PRO A 361 36.77 7.49 49.45
CA PRO A 361 35.35 7.23 49.77
C PRO A 361 34.31 8.13 49.04
N SER A 362 33.09 8.19 49.57
CA SER A 362 31.84 8.67 48.94
C SER A 362 31.18 9.92 49.57
N ARG A 363 30.56 10.78 48.73
CA ARG A 363 29.44 11.76 49.02
C ARG A 363 29.76 12.94 49.99
N PRO A 364 28.91 14.01 50.16
CA PRO A 364 27.68 14.49 49.46
C PRO A 364 27.66 16.02 49.08
N LYS A 365 26.48 16.61 48.74
CA LYS A 365 26.19 18.04 48.34
C LYS A 365 26.11 19.03 49.55
N PRO A 366 26.14 20.40 49.42
CA PRO A 366 24.91 21.23 49.16
C PRO A 366 25.04 22.69 48.56
N SER A 367 23.88 23.34 48.30
CA SER A 367 23.52 24.80 48.31
C SER A 367 24.08 25.88 47.32
N GLY A 368 23.22 26.88 46.98
CA GLY A 368 23.47 28.05 46.08
C GLY A 368 23.93 29.36 46.78
N PRO A 369 23.81 30.60 46.20
CA PRO A 369 22.62 31.17 45.51
C PRO A 369 22.88 31.99 44.19
N LYS A 370 21.87 32.76 43.71
CA LYS A 370 21.84 33.65 42.49
C LYS A 370 22.30 35.10 42.82
N PRO A 371 22.10 36.16 41.97
CA PRO A 371 22.02 36.36 40.49
C PRO A 371 22.97 37.49 39.97
N PHE A 372 22.94 37.92 38.69
CA PHE A 372 23.00 39.36 38.26
C PHE A 372 22.76 39.56 36.73
N GLY A 373 22.45 40.81 36.33
CA GLY A 373 21.92 41.24 35.01
C GLY A 373 22.90 41.95 34.03
N PRO A 374 22.43 42.77 33.05
CA PRO A 374 22.97 42.73 31.67
C PRO A 374 23.51 44.04 31.03
N LYS A 375 24.16 43.90 29.84
CA LYS A 375 24.50 44.92 28.79
C LYS A 375 25.64 45.91 29.15
N PRO A 376 26.35 46.59 28.18
CA PRO A 376 25.84 47.18 26.93
C PRO A 376 26.74 47.05 25.65
N SER A 377 26.71 48.07 24.78
CA SER A 377 26.91 48.10 23.31
C SER A 377 28.25 48.67 22.79
N GLY A 378 28.55 48.46 21.50
CA GLY A 378 29.53 49.24 20.73
C GLY A 378 29.21 49.30 19.21
N SER A 379 29.33 50.49 18.61
CA SER A 379 29.03 50.80 17.19
C SER A 379 30.29 50.75 16.29
N PRO A 380 30.20 50.97 14.96
CA PRO A 380 30.28 52.35 14.45
C PRO A 380 29.41 52.73 13.22
N ARG A 381 29.09 54.05 13.17
CA ARG A 381 29.04 55.04 12.05
C ARG A 381 29.12 54.58 10.57
N ALA A 382 28.71 55.37 9.56
CA ALA A 382 27.75 56.50 9.41
C ALA A 382 27.88 57.04 7.96
N GLY A 383 26.78 57.50 7.33
CA GLY A 383 26.82 58.18 6.02
C GLY A 383 25.42 58.41 5.45
N GLY A 384 25.02 59.68 5.30
CA GLY A 384 23.64 60.09 4.94
C GLY A 384 23.44 60.51 3.46
N PRO A 385 22.42 61.32 3.13
CA PRO A 385 21.31 60.79 2.31
C PRO A 385 20.91 61.65 1.09
N SER A 386 20.08 61.10 0.18
CA SER A 386 19.33 61.91 -0.80
C SER A 386 17.95 61.34 -1.25
N ALA A 387 16.93 62.20 -1.12
CA ALA A 387 15.76 62.36 -2.01
C ALA A 387 14.83 61.16 -2.38
N GLY A 388 13.88 60.84 -1.50
CA GLY A 388 12.45 61.21 -1.69
C GLY A 388 11.58 60.53 -2.78
N PRO A 389 10.51 59.78 -2.41
CA PRO A 389 9.43 59.38 -3.30
C PRO A 389 8.30 60.43 -3.37
N ARG A 390 7.71 60.66 -4.55
CA ARG A 390 6.49 61.47 -4.72
C ARG A 390 5.29 60.58 -5.05
N GLY A 391 4.32 60.51 -4.14
CA GLY A 391 2.96 60.10 -4.46
C GLY A 391 2.07 61.32 -4.70
N ARG A 392 1.03 61.20 -5.53
CA ARG A 392 -0.13 62.10 -5.48
C ARG A 392 -1.37 61.52 -6.16
N THR A 393 -2.48 61.54 -5.44
CA THR A 393 -3.84 61.39 -5.97
C THR A 393 -4.43 62.75 -6.28
N ARG A 394 -5.31 62.86 -7.31
CA ARG A 394 -6.68 63.46 -7.27
C ARG A 394 -7.20 63.95 -8.64
N SER A 395 -8.42 63.49 -8.96
CA SER A 395 -9.56 64.19 -9.60
C SER A 395 -9.38 65.19 -10.77
N ALA A 396 -10.16 64.98 -11.86
CA ALA A 396 -11.32 65.80 -12.28
C ALA A 396 -11.53 65.81 -13.82
N SER A 397 -12.80 65.77 -14.27
CA SER A 397 -13.23 65.91 -15.67
C SER A 397 -13.33 67.39 -16.11
N PRO A 398 -13.27 67.70 -17.42
CA PRO A 398 -14.49 67.91 -18.24
C PRO A 398 -14.37 67.39 -19.70
N ALA A 399 -15.35 67.46 -20.62
CA ALA A 399 -16.83 67.37 -20.56
C ALA A 399 -17.44 67.37 -22.00
N GLN A 400 -18.55 66.65 -22.22
CA GLN A 400 -19.61 66.84 -23.27
C GLN A 400 -19.21 66.82 -24.77
N SER A 401 -19.99 66.33 -25.75
CA SER A 401 -21.38 65.81 -25.86
C SER A 401 -21.44 64.70 -26.96
N SER A 402 -22.53 64.16 -27.53
CA SER A 402 -24.00 64.37 -27.50
C SER A 402 -24.74 63.07 -27.92
N GLY A 403 -26.05 63.12 -28.25
CA GLY A 403 -26.76 62.14 -29.11
C GLY A 403 -26.99 60.73 -28.53
N ALA A 404 -27.94 60.46 -27.63
CA ALA A 404 -29.41 60.39 -27.84
C ALA A 404 -29.93 59.17 -28.65
N HIS A 405 -30.35 58.10 -27.95
CA HIS A 405 -31.77 57.69 -27.90
C HIS A 405 -32.05 56.58 -26.86
N ARG A 406 -33.31 56.54 -26.39
CA ARG A 406 -33.91 55.62 -25.39
C ARG A 406 -35.01 54.76 -26.09
N PRO A 407 -35.79 53.85 -25.44
CA PRO A 407 -36.05 52.53 -26.03
C PRO A 407 -37.55 52.14 -26.17
N SER A 408 -37.78 50.88 -26.60
CA SER A 408 -39.05 50.12 -26.47
C SER A 408 -40.19 50.52 -27.43
N PRO A 409 -41.32 49.77 -27.49
CA PRO A 409 -41.47 48.32 -27.74
C PRO A 409 -42.59 48.03 -28.81
N ARG A 410 -42.84 46.74 -29.18
CA ARG A 410 -44.17 46.07 -29.34
C ARG A 410 -44.21 44.87 -30.34
N PRO A 411 -45.26 44.02 -30.30
CA PRO A 411 -45.25 42.68 -30.91
C PRO A 411 -46.08 42.55 -32.20
N GLY A 412 -45.91 41.42 -32.91
CA GLY A 412 -46.80 40.93 -33.96
C GLY A 412 -46.99 39.41 -33.83
N GLY A 413 -48.23 38.93 -33.91
CA GLY A 413 -48.58 37.51 -33.68
C GLY A 413 -48.82 36.70 -34.96
N GLY A 414 -48.91 35.38 -34.81
CA GLY A 414 -49.32 34.46 -35.88
C GLY A 414 -50.11 33.27 -35.31
N LYS A 415 -51.38 33.14 -35.69
CA LYS A 415 -52.23 31.96 -35.44
C LYS A 415 -52.09 30.95 -36.57
N GLY A 416 -52.13 29.65 -36.27
CA GLY A 416 -52.19 28.58 -37.28
C GLY A 416 -51.93 27.19 -36.68
N ARG A 417 -52.86 26.59 -35.90
CA ARG A 417 -53.98 25.70 -36.30
C ARG A 417 -53.57 24.32 -36.88
N ARG A 418 -53.98 23.28 -36.12
CA ARG A 418 -54.35 21.89 -36.51
C ARG A 418 -53.23 20.91 -36.90
N GLY A 419 -53.46 19.67 -36.47
CA GLY A 419 -52.55 18.53 -36.41
C GLY A 419 -52.88 17.77 -35.13
#